data_AF-A0A803NMI1-F1
#
_entry.id   AF-A0A803NMI1-F1
#
_cell.length_a   1.000
_cell.length_b   1.000
_cell.length_c   1.000
_cell.angle_alpha   90.00
_cell.angle_beta   90.00
_cell.angle_gamma   90.00
#
_symmetry.space_group_name_H-M   'P 1'
#
loop_
_entity.id
_entity.type
_entity.pdbx_description
1 polymer ?
#
loop_
_entity_poly.entity_id
_entity_poly.type
_entity_poly.pdbx_seq_one_letter_code
_entity_poly.pdbx_strand_id
1 'polypeptide(L)'
;MEVDGRESSAVPYSVTDSVNTSLVHLQDVQTHFLHFLSLSDPDVLAQMPPLQRAHSLLLLAKATTTLFALKLRCNGVDPDDHPVKSELERLSLYQNKLERFIDLNKGSNSFH
;
A
#
# COMPACT_ATOMS: atom_id res chain seq x y z
N MET A 1 32.85 36.49 -27.31
CA MET A 1 33.07 35.82 -26.02
C MET A 1 32.44 36.73 -24.99
N GLU A 2 31.36 36.39 -24.31
CA GLU A 2 30.91 35.09 -23.82
C GLU A 2 29.38 34.99 -23.94
N VAL A 3 28.88 33.79 -24.26
CA VAL A 3 27.45 33.49 -24.36
C VAL A 3 26.97 33.02 -22.99
N ASP A 4 26.21 33.90 -22.34
CA ASP A 4 25.10 33.67 -21.40
C ASP A 4 25.13 32.40 -20.53
N GLY A 5 25.63 32.54 -19.30
CA GLY A 5 25.53 31.55 -18.21
C GLY A 5 24.13 31.47 -17.58
N ARG A 6 23.08 31.39 -18.41
CA ARG A 6 21.72 31.05 -17.98
C ARG A 6 21.42 29.61 -18.36
N GLU A 7 22.12 28.66 -17.73
CA GLU A 7 21.60 27.29 -17.66
C GLU A 7 20.32 27.32 -16.82
N SER A 8 19.21 27.46 -17.54
CA SER A 8 17.85 27.34 -17.06
C SER A 8 17.70 26.06 -16.22
N SER A 9 17.71 26.21 -14.89
CA SER A 9 16.71 25.81 -13.89
C SER A 9 15.51 24.96 -14.39
N ALA A 10 15.75 23.91 -15.17
CA ALA A 10 14.72 22.99 -15.65
C ALA A 10 14.85 21.66 -14.91
N VAL A 11 13.77 21.23 -14.27
CA VAL A 11 13.68 19.90 -13.64
C VAL A 11 13.93 18.83 -14.72
N PRO A 12 14.79 17.81 -14.48
CA PRO A 12 15.07 16.78 -15.47
C PRO A 12 13.81 16.05 -15.92
N TYR A 13 13.73 15.69 -17.21
CA TYR A 13 12.57 14.98 -17.77
C TYR A 13 12.24 13.69 -17.02
N SER A 14 13.26 12.91 -16.63
CA SER A 14 13.09 11.66 -15.86
C SER A 14 12.38 11.87 -14.53
N VAL A 15 12.62 13.00 -13.87
CA VAL A 15 11.94 13.36 -12.62
C VAL A 15 10.48 13.70 -12.91
N THR A 16 10.22 14.53 -13.94
CA THR A 16 8.83 14.87 -14.30
C THR A 16 8.02 13.65 -14.72
N ASP A 17 8.62 12.74 -15.49
CA ASP A 17 8.01 11.50 -15.94
C ASP A 17 7.71 10.55 -14.78
N SER A 18 8.64 10.41 -13.83
CA SER A 18 8.44 9.59 -12.63
C SER A 18 7.32 10.13 -11.73
N VAL A 19 7.23 11.45 -11.58
CA VAL A 19 6.15 12.10 -10.80
C VAL A 19 4.80 11.92 -11.48
N ASN A 20 4.73 12.12 -12.81
CA ASN A 20 3.50 11.92 -13.58
C ASN A 20 3.03 10.46 -13.52
N THR A 21 3.96 9.51 -13.69
CA THR A 21 3.68 8.07 -13.55
C THR A 21 3.15 7.75 -12.15
N SER A 22 3.79 8.29 -11.10
CA SER A 22 3.33 8.11 -9.72
C SER A 22 1.94 8.69 -9.49
N LEU A 23 1.64 9.85 -10.08
CA LEU A 23 0.32 10.47 -9.99
C LEU A 23 -0.77 9.61 -10.64
N VAL A 24 -0.51 9.06 -11.82
CA VAL A 24 -1.45 8.12 -12.49
C VAL A 24 -1.71 6.91 -11.60
N HIS A 25 -0.67 6.28 -11.06
CA HIS A 25 -0.85 5.15 -10.15
C HIS A 25 -1.65 5.51 -8.89
N LEU A 26 -1.49 6.73 -8.36
CA LEU A 26 -2.28 7.18 -7.21
C LEU A 26 -3.75 7.41 -7.54
N GLN A 27 -4.07 7.86 -8.76
CA GLN A 27 -5.45 7.98 -9.24
C GLN A 27 -6.11 6.61 -9.39
N ASP A 28 -5.37 5.62 -9.89
CA ASP A 28 -5.84 4.23 -9.98
C ASP A 28 -6.10 3.67 -8.58
N VAL A 29 -5.14 3.82 -7.66
CA VAL A 29 -5.30 3.39 -6.26
C VAL A 29 -6.49 4.09 -5.62
N GLN A 30 -6.66 5.40 -5.79
CA GLN A 30 -7.78 6.16 -5.23
C GLN A 30 -9.12 5.58 -5.69
N THR A 31 -9.27 5.31 -6.98
CA THR A 31 -10.50 4.76 -7.57
C THR A 31 -10.87 3.40 -6.95
N HIS A 32 -9.92 2.46 -6.94
CA HIS A 32 -10.15 1.12 -6.39
C HIS A 32 -10.32 1.14 -4.86
N PHE A 33 -9.58 2.00 -4.17
CA PHE A 33 -9.60 2.07 -2.71
C PHE A 33 -10.90 2.67 -2.18
N LEU A 34 -11.46 3.69 -2.84
CA LEU A 34 -12.78 4.23 -2.47
C LEU A 34 -13.88 3.16 -2.63
N HIS A 35 -13.83 2.38 -3.71
CA HIS A 35 -14.75 1.25 -3.88
C HIS A 35 -14.56 0.21 -2.76
N PHE A 36 -13.32 -0.18 -2.46
CA PHE A 36 -13.03 -1.12 -1.37
C PHE A 36 -13.49 -0.63 0.01
N LEU A 37 -13.29 0.67 0.31
CA LEU A 37 -13.76 1.28 1.56
C LEU A 37 -15.28 1.24 1.68
N SER A 38 -16.02 1.44 0.59
CA SER A 38 -17.48 1.33 0.59
C SER A 38 -17.98 -0.07 0.95
N LEU A 39 -17.16 -1.11 0.73
CA LEU A 39 -17.44 -2.50 1.09
C LEU A 39 -16.92 -2.89 2.48
N SER A 40 -16.17 -2.00 3.14
CA SER A 40 -15.54 -2.25 4.44
C SER A 40 -16.42 -1.85 5.62
N ASP A 41 -17.73 -1.87 5.43
CA ASP A 41 -18.72 -1.64 6.48
C ASP A 41 -18.58 -2.70 7.60
N PRO A 42 -18.54 -2.33 8.89
CA PRO A 42 -18.33 -3.28 9.98
C PRO A 42 -19.36 -4.42 10.03
N ASP A 43 -20.62 -4.14 9.72
CA ASP A 43 -21.69 -5.14 9.72
C ASP A 43 -21.53 -6.09 8.53
N VAL A 44 -21.15 -5.57 7.35
CA VAL A 44 -20.83 -6.38 6.17
C VAL A 44 -19.63 -7.29 6.45
N LEU A 45 -18.55 -6.74 7.02
CA LEU A 45 -17.36 -7.51 7.39
C LEU A 45 -17.68 -8.59 8.42
N ALA A 46 -18.59 -8.30 9.37
CA ALA A 46 -19.02 -9.24 10.39
C ALA A 46 -19.79 -10.45 9.82
N GLN A 47 -20.31 -10.38 8.60
CA GLN A 47 -20.92 -11.53 7.91
C GLN A 47 -19.93 -12.38 7.12
N MET A 48 -18.70 -11.90 6.89
CA MET A 48 -17.70 -12.66 6.14
C MET A 48 -17.18 -13.85 6.96
N PRO A 49 -16.88 -15.01 6.33
CA PRO A 49 -16.14 -16.09 6.94
C PRO A 49 -14.85 -15.59 7.63
N PRO A 50 -14.46 -16.13 8.80
CA PRO A 50 -13.35 -15.58 9.60
C PRO A 50 -12.06 -15.34 8.82
N LEU A 51 -11.68 -16.27 7.92
CA LEU A 51 -10.47 -16.15 7.12
C LEU A 51 -10.56 -15.04 6.07
N GLN A 52 -11.72 -14.90 5.40
CA GLN A 52 -11.95 -13.82 4.43
C GLN A 52 -12.02 -12.45 5.11
N ARG A 53 -12.62 -12.39 6.31
CA ARG A 53 -12.66 -11.18 7.14
C ARG A 53 -11.25 -10.75 7.55
N ALA A 54 -10.44 -11.68 8.05
CA ALA A 54 -9.06 -11.41 8.43
C ALA A 54 -8.23 -10.90 7.24
N HIS A 55 -8.40 -11.50 6.06
CA HIS A 55 -7.75 -11.04 4.84
C HIS A 55 -8.14 -9.61 4.47
N SER A 56 -9.44 -9.29 4.49
CA SER A 56 -9.96 -7.96 4.14
C SER A 56 -9.46 -6.88 5.12
N LEU A 57 -9.50 -7.17 6.42
CA LEU A 57 -8.98 -6.26 7.45
C LEU A 57 -7.46 -6.07 7.35
N LEU A 58 -6.71 -7.13 7.07
CA LEU A 58 -5.26 -7.04 6.86
C LEU A 58 -4.93 -6.21 5.62
N LEU A 59 -5.68 -6.39 4.53
CA LEU A 59 -5.53 -5.57 3.31
C LEU A 59 -5.78 -4.09 3.60
N LEU A 60 -6.83 -3.76 4.36
CA LEU A 60 -7.12 -2.38 4.77
C LEU A 60 -5.98 -1.78 5.60
N ALA A 61 -5.45 -2.54 6.57
CA ALA A 61 -4.32 -2.11 7.38
C ALA A 61 -3.06 -1.89 6.53
N LYS A 62 -2.75 -2.81 5.61
CA LYS A 62 -1.62 -2.70 4.67
C LYS A 62 -1.75 -1.47 3.78
N ALA A 63 -2.91 -1.27 3.16
CA ALA A 63 -3.16 -0.11 2.31
C ALA A 63 -2.97 1.21 3.09
N THR A 64 -3.54 1.30 4.30
CA THR A 64 -3.42 2.48 5.16
C THR A 64 -1.95 2.77 5.53
N THR A 65 -1.20 1.76 5.99
CA THR A 65 0.20 1.92 6.36
C THR A 65 1.09 2.25 5.15
N THR A 66 0.84 1.65 3.99
CA THR A 66 1.57 1.95 2.75
C THR A 66 1.32 3.38 2.28
N LEU A 67 0.07 3.86 2.29
CA LEU A 67 -0.26 5.25 1.93
C LEU A 67 0.37 6.24 2.91
N PHE A 68 0.41 5.91 4.20
CA PHE A 68 1.10 6.73 5.19
C PHE A 68 2.62 6.76 4.96
N ALA A 69 3.25 5.62 4.67
CA ALA A 69 4.67 5.56 4.33
C ALA A 69 4.99 6.35 3.05
N LEU A 70 4.11 6.31 2.04
CA LEU A 70 4.23 7.14 0.85
C LEU A 70 4.18 8.63 1.21
N LYS A 71 3.21 9.04 2.05
CA LYS A 71 3.11 10.42 2.54
C LYS A 71 4.41 10.86 3.23
N LEU A 72 5.01 10.02 4.06
CA LEU A 72 6.31 10.32 4.69
C LEU A 72 7.40 10.58 3.64
N ARG A 73 7.53 9.69 2.65
CA ARG A 73 8.51 9.87 1.55
C ARG A 73 8.27 11.17 0.78
N CYS A 74 7.02 11.52 0.50
CA CYS A 74 6.66 12.79 -0.15
C CYS A 74 7.00 14.03 0.71
N ASN A 75 7.16 13.87 2.03
CA ASN A 75 7.58 14.94 2.95
C ASN A 75 9.08 14.85 3.30
N GLY A 76 9.86 14.03 2.58
CA GLY A 76 11.29 13.88 2.81
C GLY A 76 11.66 13.08 4.07
N VAL A 77 10.71 12.32 4.63
CA VAL A 77 10.93 11.45 5.78
C VAL A 77 11.09 10.02 5.29
N ASP A 78 12.18 9.35 5.68
CA ASP A 78 12.39 7.93 5.39
C ASP A 78 11.52 7.06 6.30
N PRO A 79 10.61 6.22 5.77
CA PRO A 79 9.84 5.27 6.57
C PRO A 79 10.70 4.31 7.40
N ASP A 80 11.94 4.02 7.00
CA ASP A 80 12.82 3.10 7.72
C ASP A 80 13.37 3.69 9.03
N ASP A 81 13.40 5.03 9.13
CA ASP A 81 13.78 5.79 10.34
C ASP A 81 12.56 6.30 11.12
N HIS A 82 11.35 5.92 10.71
CA HIS A 82 10.09 6.34 11.32
C HIS A 82 9.44 5.17 12.08
N PRO A 83 8.68 5.42 13.17
CA PRO A 83 7.92 4.37 13.88
C PRO A 83 6.95 3.54 13.03
N VAL A 84 6.71 3.91 11.76
CA VAL A 84 5.87 3.13 10.84
C VAL A 84 6.57 1.83 10.42
N LYS A 85 7.91 1.77 10.50
CA LYS A 85 8.67 0.56 10.17
C LYS A 85 8.21 -0.65 10.98
N SER A 86 8.05 -0.49 12.29
CA SER A 86 7.56 -1.59 13.14
C SER A 86 6.14 -2.03 12.77
N GLU A 87 5.31 -1.10 12.27
CA GLU A 87 3.98 -1.41 11.74
C GLU A 87 4.03 -2.19 10.42
N LEU A 88 4.95 -1.84 9.52
CA LEU A 88 5.19 -2.60 8.29
C LEU A 88 5.69 -4.02 8.59
N GLU A 89 6.61 -4.16 9.54
CA GLU A 89 7.10 -5.46 10.03
C GLU A 89 5.97 -6.27 10.67
N ARG A 90 5.14 -5.65 11.53
CA ARG A 90 3.98 -6.28 12.16
C ARG A 90 2.98 -6.81 11.12
N LEU A 91 2.67 -6.02 10.10
CA LEU A 91 1.77 -6.43 9.01
C LEU A 91 2.35 -7.58 8.18
N SER A 92 3.66 -7.61 7.98
CA SER A 92 4.35 -8.71 7.30
C SER A 92 4.26 -10.01 8.10
N LEU A 93 4.40 -9.93 9.42
CA LEU A 93 4.17 -11.08 10.31
C LEU A 93 2.72 -11.58 10.25
N TYR A 94 1.73 -10.70 10.20
CA TYR A 94 0.33 -11.09 10.07
C TYR A 94 0.00 -11.70 8.71
N GLN A 95 0.60 -11.18 7.63
CA GLN A 95 0.49 -11.79 6.30
C GLN A 95 0.99 -13.23 6.30
N ASN A 96 2.20 -13.47 6.85
CA ASN A 96 2.77 -14.81 6.96
C ASN A 96 1.89 -15.75 7.79
N LYS A 97 1.28 -15.26 8.87
CA LYS A 97 0.33 -16.04 9.68
C LYS A 97 -0.92 -16.41 8.88
N LEU A 98 -1.48 -15.45 8.14
CA LEU A 98 -2.69 -15.65 7.34
C LEU A 98 -2.45 -16.67 6.22
N GLU A 99 -1.33 -16.58 5.52
CA GLU A 99 -0.93 -17.52 4.47
C GLU A 99 -0.85 -18.96 4.99
N ARG A 100 -0.25 -19.17 6.16
CA ARG A 100 -0.22 -20.50 6.81
C ARG A 100 -1.63 -21.06 7.07
N PHE A 101 -2.58 -20.22 7.48
CA PHE A 101 -3.97 -20.67 7.67
C PHE A 101 -4.67 -20.99 6.35
N ILE A 102 -4.39 -20.22 5.29
CA ILE A 102 -4.90 -20.49 3.94
C ILE A 102 -4.38 -21.85 3.44
N ASP A 103 -3.09 -22.13 3.63
CA ASP A 103 -2.47 -23.37 3.18
C ASP A 103 -2.98 -24.59 3.96
N LEU A 104 -3.15 -24.45 5.27
CA LEU A 104 -3.80 -25.49 6.09
C LEU A 104 -5.21 -25.80 5.59
N ASN A 105 -6.01 -24.77 5.30
CA ASN A 105 -7.38 -24.95 4.80
C ASN A 105 -7.42 -25.66 3.44
N LYS A 106 -6.47 -25.34 2.53
CA LYS A 106 -6.34 -26.04 1.24
C LYS A 106 -5.96 -27.51 1.42
N GLY A 107 -5.02 -27.80 2.32
CA GLY A 107 -4.59 -29.17 2.63
C GLY A 107 -5.67 -30.00 3.32
N SER A 108 -6.53 -29.38 4.14
CA SER A 108 -7.68 -30.07 4.75
C SER A 108 -8.76 -30.45 3.74
N ASN A 109 -8.96 -29.64 2.68
CA ASN A 109 -9.92 -29.92 1.62
C ASN A 109 -9.45 -30.94 0.58
N SER A 110 -8.18 -31.39 0.60
CA SER A 110 -7.66 -32.41 -0.32
C SER A 110 -7.75 -33.85 0.19
N PHE A 111 -8.26 -34.05 1.42
CA PHE A 111 -8.47 -35.38 2.02
C PHE A 111 -9.96 -35.77 2.14
N HIS A 112 -10.84 -35.02 1.50
CA HIS A 112 -12.27 -35.30 1.38
C HIS A 112 -12.65 -35.44 -0.10
#